data_AF-A0A933ZDC3-F1
#
_entry.id   AF-A0A933ZDC3-F1
#
_cell.length_a   1.000
_cell.length_b   1.000
_cell.length_c   1.000
_cell.angle_alpha   90.00
_cell.angle_beta   90.00
_cell.angle_gamma   90.00
#
_symmetry.space_group_name_H-M   'P 1'
#
loop_
_entity.id
_entity.type
_entity.pdbx_description
1 polymer ?
#
loop_
_entity_poly.entity_id
_entity_poly.type
_entity_poly.pdbx_seq_one_letter_code
_entity_poly.pdbx_strand_id
1 'polypeptide(L)'
;MDEQNSERMALRAKARRWVQTLYFCLIVVVVGIIVVEITIQAASEPSTGPERVQCGPEITALWNAIERARAASCKTELDEEQAVAAFQAALQPEWGRAGAIRKACSGSKPYLETLDAIQYLRYAEENTVRRESSELASLRRRARELLDRNIREAAWPP
;
A
#
# COMPACT_ATOMS: atom_id res chain seq x y z
N MET A 1 40.38 33.94 -35.82
CA MET A 1 40.24 33.24 -34.52
C MET A 1 38.77 33.09 -34.12
N ASP A 2 37.88 33.99 -34.54
CA ASP A 2 36.43 33.92 -34.24
C ASP A 2 35.67 32.79 -34.95
N GLU A 3 36.14 32.37 -36.13
CA GLU A 3 35.49 31.33 -36.94
C GLU A 3 35.55 29.94 -36.30
N GLN A 4 36.65 29.59 -35.63
CA GLN A 4 36.76 28.34 -34.88
C GLN A 4 35.88 28.31 -33.62
N ASN A 5 35.50 29.47 -33.08
CA ASN A 5 34.70 29.55 -31.86
C ASN A 5 33.19 29.38 -32.16
N SER A 6 32.73 29.83 -33.34
CA SER A 6 31.34 29.65 -33.77
C SER A 6 31.00 28.18 -34.08
N GLU A 7 31.92 27.44 -34.70
CA GLU A 7 31.74 26.00 -34.98
C GLU A 7 31.62 25.18 -33.68
N ARG A 8 32.46 25.49 -32.68
CA ARG A 8 32.40 24.83 -31.36
C ARG A 8 31.10 25.12 -30.61
N MET A 9 30.52 26.32 -30.75
CA MET A 9 29.22 26.65 -30.17
C MET A 9 28.06 25.92 -30.85
N ALA A 10 28.10 25.77 -32.19
CA ALA A 10 27.09 25.01 -32.94
C ALA A 10 27.08 23.51 -32.57
N LEU A 11 28.26 22.92 -32.34
CA LEU A 11 28.38 21.54 -31.89
C LEU A 11 27.83 21.31 -30.48
N ARG A 12 28.05 22.24 -29.54
CA ARG A 12 27.49 22.19 -28.17
C ARG A 12 25.96 22.28 -28.15
N ALA A 13 25.39 23.12 -29.02
CA ALA A 13 23.95 23.26 -29.16
C ALA A 13 23.28 21.98 -29.71
N LYS A 14 23.91 21.34 -30.71
CA LYS A 14 23.46 20.02 -31.21
C LYS A 14 23.60 18.93 -30.15
N ALA A 15 24.72 18.86 -29.45
CA ALA A 15 24.95 17.87 -28.39
C ALA A 15 23.90 17.95 -27.28
N ARG A 16 23.51 19.16 -26.85
CA ARG A 16 22.47 19.35 -25.82
C ARG A 16 21.12 18.79 -26.25
N ARG A 17 20.72 19.00 -27.51
CA ARG A 17 19.46 18.46 -28.04
C ARG A 17 19.49 16.93 -28.08
N TRP A 18 20.60 16.33 -28.51
CA TRP A 18 20.75 14.87 -28.54
C TRP A 18 20.67 14.24 -27.15
N VAL A 19 21.34 14.83 -26.15
CA VAL A 19 21.27 14.36 -24.76
C VAL A 19 19.84 14.46 -24.22
N GLN A 20 19.16 15.58 -24.48
CA GLN A 20 17.78 15.77 -24.05
C GLN A 20 16.83 14.76 -24.69
N THR A 21 16.93 14.52 -26.00
CA THR A 21 16.12 13.51 -26.69
C THR A 21 16.37 12.11 -26.15
N LEU A 22 17.63 11.74 -25.93
CA LEU A 22 18.00 10.43 -25.41
C LEU A 22 17.49 10.21 -23.98
N TYR A 23 17.56 11.26 -23.14
CA TYR A 23 16.99 11.25 -21.79
C TYR A 23 15.46 11.07 -21.79
N PHE A 24 14.73 11.81 -22.63
CA PHE A 24 13.28 11.65 -22.72
C PHE A 24 12.88 10.29 -23.28
N CYS A 25 13.59 9.77 -24.29
CA CYS A 25 13.38 8.41 -24.79
C CYS A 25 13.55 7.38 -23.67
N LEU A 26 14.62 7.49 -22.86
CA LEU A 26 14.86 6.58 -21.75
C LEU A 26 13.69 6.61 -20.74
N ILE A 27 13.22 7.81 -20.36
CA ILE A 27 12.07 7.96 -19.45
C ILE A 27 10.83 7.27 -20.02
N VAL A 28 10.49 7.52 -21.28
CA VAL A 28 9.29 6.95 -21.92
C VAL A 28 9.37 5.43 -21.94
N VAL A 29 10.54 4.86 -22.20
CA VAL A 29 10.75 3.40 -22.18
C VAL A 29 10.55 2.85 -20.77
N VAL A 30 11.16 3.45 -19.75
CA VAL A 30 11.03 2.98 -18.35
C VAL A 30 9.59 3.07 -17.88
N VAL A 31 8.91 4.18 -18.13
CA VAL A 31 7.48 4.34 -17.79
C VAL A 31 6.62 3.31 -18.54
N GLY A 32 6.91 3.07 -19.82
CA GLY A 32 6.21 2.05 -20.62
C GLY A 32 6.36 0.65 -20.03
N ILE A 33 7.58 0.26 -19.61
CA ILE A 33 7.84 -1.03 -18.97
C ILE A 33 7.02 -1.17 -17.68
N ILE A 34 7.04 -0.15 -16.81
CA ILE A 34 6.30 -0.16 -15.54
C ILE A 34 4.78 -0.33 -15.79
N VAL A 35 4.23 0.40 -16.76
CA VAL A 35 2.79 0.29 -17.11
C VAL A 35 2.45 -1.12 -17.61
N VAL A 36 3.31 -1.71 -18.44
CA VAL A 36 3.11 -3.07 -18.95
C VAL A 36 3.15 -4.10 -17.83
N GLU A 37 4.12 -4.02 -16.91
CA GLU A 37 4.22 -4.94 -15.78
C GLU A 37 2.98 -4.88 -14.88
N ILE A 38 2.51 -3.68 -14.54
CA ILE A 38 1.29 -3.49 -13.74
C ILE A 38 0.07 -4.08 -14.46
N THR A 39 -0.02 -3.89 -15.78
CA THR A 39 -1.13 -4.41 -16.59
C THR A 39 -1.12 -5.94 -16.64
N ILE A 40 0.05 -6.56 -16.81
CA ILE A 40 0.18 -8.02 -16.85
C ILE A 40 -0.13 -8.61 -15.47
N GLN A 41 0.37 -8.02 -14.38
CA GLN A 41 0.07 -8.49 -13.01
C GLN A 41 -1.43 -8.41 -12.72
N ALA A 42 -2.08 -7.29 -13.06
CA ALA A 42 -3.53 -7.13 -12.90
C ALA A 42 -4.35 -8.10 -13.78
N ALA A 43 -3.84 -8.50 -14.95
CA ALA A 43 -4.53 -9.42 -15.85
C ALA A 43 -4.28 -10.91 -15.53
N SER A 44 -3.20 -11.23 -14.82
CA SER A 44 -2.77 -12.61 -14.53
C SER A 44 -3.19 -13.11 -13.14
N GLU A 45 -3.82 -12.27 -12.31
CA GLU A 45 -4.54 -12.74 -11.13
C GLU A 45 -5.62 -13.74 -11.58
N PRO A 46 -5.51 -15.04 -11.21
CA PRO A 46 -6.47 -16.03 -11.63
C PRO A 46 -7.84 -15.65 -11.06
N SER A 47 -8.73 -15.21 -11.95
CA SER A 47 -10.14 -15.11 -11.63
C SER A 47 -10.60 -16.53 -11.26
N THR A 48 -10.86 -16.78 -9.98
CA THR A 48 -11.37 -18.06 -9.48
C THR A 48 -12.74 -18.35 -10.11
N GLY A 49 -12.71 -18.97 -11.29
CA GLY A 49 -13.87 -19.50 -12.01
C GLY A 49 -14.95 -18.48 -12.41
N PRO A 50 -15.88 -18.87 -13.30
CA PRO A 50 -17.09 -18.11 -13.59
C PRO A 50 -18.12 -18.26 -12.45
N GLU A 51 -17.68 -18.28 -11.18
CA GLU A 51 -18.60 -18.23 -10.07
C GLU A 51 -19.18 -16.82 -10.04
N ARG A 52 -20.47 -16.70 -10.39
CA ARG A 52 -21.14 -15.41 -10.43
C ARG A 52 -21.02 -14.80 -9.05
N VAL A 53 -20.31 -13.67 -8.95
CA VAL A 53 -20.23 -12.86 -7.74
C VAL A 53 -21.65 -12.57 -7.26
N GLN A 54 -22.03 -13.18 -6.13
CA GLN A 54 -23.36 -12.99 -5.54
C GLN A 54 -23.29 -11.89 -4.50
N CYS A 55 -24.06 -10.82 -4.72
CA CYS A 55 -23.94 -9.60 -3.91
C CYS A 55 -24.04 -9.84 -2.38
N GLY A 56 -25.02 -10.63 -1.93
CA GLY A 56 -25.22 -10.88 -0.49
C GLY A 56 -24.05 -11.62 0.17
N PRO A 57 -23.73 -12.85 -0.25
CA PRO A 57 -22.61 -13.62 0.31
C PRO A 57 -21.27 -12.88 0.24
N GLU A 58 -21.03 -12.12 -0.81
CA GLU A 58 -19.78 -11.39 -1.02
C GLU A 58 -19.64 -10.16 -0.10
N ILE A 59 -20.75 -9.47 0.19
CA ILE A 59 -20.77 -8.41 1.21
C ILE A 59 -20.44 -8.99 2.59
N THR A 60 -21.01 -10.15 2.94
CA THR A 60 -20.67 -10.84 4.19
C THR A 60 -19.20 -11.29 4.23
N ALA A 61 -18.65 -11.74 3.10
CA ALA A 61 -17.24 -12.09 3.01
C ALA A 61 -16.32 -10.88 3.25
N LEU A 62 -16.66 -9.70 2.71
CA LEU A 62 -15.93 -8.45 2.98
C LEU A 62 -15.94 -8.07 4.46
N TRP A 63 -17.09 -8.21 5.13
CA TRP A 63 -17.21 -7.98 6.57
C TRP A 63 -16.29 -8.92 7.36
N ASN A 64 -16.38 -10.23 7.11
CA ASN A 64 -15.56 -11.22 7.78
C ASN A 64 -14.06 -10.98 7.54
N ALA A 65 -13.68 -10.49 6.36
CA ALA A 65 -12.30 -10.13 6.06
C ALA A 65 -11.79 -8.97 6.93
N ILE A 66 -12.61 -7.95 7.23
CA ILE A 66 -12.25 -6.88 8.16
C ILE A 66 -12.01 -7.46 9.57
N GLU A 67 -12.90 -8.33 10.05
CA GLU A 67 -12.76 -8.93 11.38
C GLU A 67 -11.46 -9.75 11.50
N ARG A 68 -11.15 -10.56 10.48
CA ARG A 68 -9.88 -11.30 10.42
C ARG A 68 -8.68 -10.37 10.35
N ALA A 69 -8.77 -9.29 9.58
CA ALA A 69 -7.70 -8.32 9.46
C ALA A 69 -7.43 -7.60 10.79
N ARG A 70 -8.49 -7.23 11.51
CA ARG A 70 -8.38 -6.66 12.85
C ARG A 70 -7.68 -7.62 13.81
N ALA A 71 -8.11 -8.89 13.84
CA ALA A 71 -7.46 -9.91 14.66
C ALA A 71 -5.98 -10.12 14.30
N ALA A 72 -5.62 -10.09 13.02
CA ALA A 72 -4.23 -10.23 12.56
C ALA A 72 -3.34 -9.04 13.00
N SER A 73 -3.90 -7.84 13.07
CA SER A 73 -3.19 -6.61 13.45
C SER A 73 -2.93 -6.49 14.96
N CYS A 74 -3.72 -7.16 15.81
CA CYS A 74 -3.61 -7.09 17.27
C CYS A 74 -2.41 -7.87 17.86
N LYS A 75 -1.50 -8.40 17.03
CA LYS A 75 -0.33 -9.16 17.52
C LYS A 75 0.62 -8.24 18.29
N THR A 76 0.91 -8.61 19.54
CA THR A 76 1.59 -7.78 20.55
C THR A 76 3.06 -7.46 20.29
N GLU A 77 3.63 -7.87 19.17
CA GLU A 77 5.05 -7.64 18.86
C GLU A 77 5.27 -6.79 17.62
N LEU A 78 4.21 -6.47 16.87
CA LEU A 78 4.34 -5.73 15.63
C LEU A 78 4.61 -4.25 15.90
N ASP A 79 5.47 -3.67 15.07
CA ASP A 79 5.56 -2.22 14.89
C ASP A 79 4.36 -1.70 14.07
N GLU A 80 4.26 -0.38 13.90
CA GLU A 80 3.15 0.25 13.16
C GLU A 80 3.06 -0.26 11.71
N GLU A 81 4.19 -0.32 11.01
CA GLU A 81 4.24 -0.71 9.60
C GLU A 81 3.84 -2.17 9.43
N GLN A 82 4.35 -3.04 10.29
CA GLN A 82 4.01 -4.47 10.32
C GLN A 82 2.55 -4.71 10.71
N ALA A 83 1.99 -3.94 11.65
CA ALA A 83 0.59 -4.07 12.04
C ALA A 83 -0.35 -3.69 10.89
N VAL A 84 -0.05 -2.58 10.18
CA VAL A 84 -0.79 -2.16 8.98
C VAL A 84 -0.61 -3.16 7.85
N ALA A 85 0.60 -3.65 7.59
CA ALA A 85 0.85 -4.65 6.55
C ALA A 85 0.11 -5.97 6.85
N ALA A 86 0.10 -6.42 8.11
CA ALA A 86 -0.65 -7.60 8.54
C ALA A 86 -2.16 -7.42 8.36
N PHE A 87 -2.69 -6.22 8.69
CA PHE A 87 -4.08 -5.87 8.42
C PHE A 87 -4.40 -5.95 6.92
N GLN A 88 -3.62 -5.28 6.07
CA GLN A 88 -3.83 -5.25 4.62
C GLN A 88 -3.71 -6.63 3.97
N ALA A 89 -2.75 -7.45 4.40
CA ALA A 89 -2.58 -8.80 3.90
C ALA A 89 -3.79 -9.69 4.24
N ALA A 90 -4.36 -9.54 5.44
CA ALA A 90 -5.50 -10.33 5.90
C ALA A 90 -6.85 -9.91 5.29
N LEU A 91 -6.93 -8.72 4.67
CA LEU A 91 -8.06 -8.31 3.85
C LEU A 91 -8.13 -9.07 2.51
N GLN A 92 -7.02 -9.65 2.05
CA GLN A 92 -7.01 -10.40 0.81
C GLN A 92 -7.52 -11.84 1.01
N PRO A 93 -8.15 -12.45 0.00
CA PRO A 93 -8.38 -11.94 -1.38
C PRO A 93 -9.68 -11.15 -1.58
N GLU A 94 -10.57 -11.08 -0.58
CA GLU A 94 -11.91 -10.52 -0.75
C GLU A 94 -11.88 -9.05 -1.19
N TRP A 95 -10.96 -8.27 -0.63
CA TRP A 95 -10.84 -6.85 -0.93
C TRP A 95 -10.23 -6.55 -2.31
N GLY A 96 -9.44 -7.46 -2.88
CA GLY A 96 -9.01 -7.38 -4.29
C GLY A 96 -10.18 -7.44 -5.28
N ARG A 97 -11.28 -8.10 -4.90
CA ARG A 97 -12.48 -8.28 -5.73
C ARG A 97 -13.58 -7.25 -5.46
N ALA A 98 -13.36 -6.28 -4.56
CA ALA A 98 -14.40 -5.33 -4.12
C ALA A 98 -15.06 -4.54 -5.27
N GLY A 99 -14.31 -4.23 -6.34
CA GLY A 99 -14.86 -3.59 -7.53
C GLY A 99 -15.86 -4.48 -8.30
N ALA A 100 -15.57 -5.78 -8.41
CA ALA A 100 -16.47 -6.75 -9.03
C ALA A 100 -17.74 -6.96 -8.18
N ILE A 101 -17.59 -6.99 -6.85
CA ILE A 101 -18.71 -7.06 -5.89
C ILE A 101 -19.62 -5.84 -6.05
N ARG A 102 -19.05 -4.62 -6.08
CA ARG A 102 -19.83 -3.39 -6.32
C ARG A 102 -20.62 -3.46 -7.63
N LYS A 103 -19.99 -3.93 -8.72
CA LYS A 103 -20.66 -4.09 -10.02
C LYS A 103 -21.82 -5.09 -9.93
N ALA A 104 -21.63 -6.23 -9.26
CA ALA A 104 -22.67 -7.24 -9.04
C ALA A 104 -23.83 -6.70 -8.18
N CYS A 105 -23.55 -5.80 -7.23
CA CYS A 105 -24.54 -5.17 -6.35
C CYS A 105 -25.26 -3.96 -6.95
N SER A 106 -24.88 -3.49 -8.15
CA SER A 106 -25.39 -2.24 -8.74
C SER A 106 -26.91 -2.17 -8.92
N GLY A 107 -27.59 -3.32 -9.02
CA GLY A 107 -29.04 -3.41 -9.12
C GLY A 107 -29.82 -3.21 -7.81
N SER A 108 -29.14 -3.07 -6.66
CA SER A 108 -29.79 -2.99 -5.34
C SER A 108 -29.20 -1.85 -4.50
N LYS A 109 -29.98 -0.78 -4.32
CA LYS A 109 -29.59 0.37 -3.50
C LYS A 109 -29.24 -0.01 -2.04
N PRO A 110 -30.01 -0.85 -1.32
CA PRO A 110 -29.66 -1.25 0.04
C PRO A 110 -28.30 -1.97 0.14
N TYR A 111 -27.95 -2.78 -0.86
CA TYR A 111 -26.65 -3.45 -0.88
C TYR A 111 -25.50 -2.49 -1.17
N LEU A 112 -25.70 -1.49 -2.02
CA LEU A 112 -24.70 -0.44 -2.25
C LEU A 112 -24.45 0.38 -0.99
N GLU A 113 -25.50 0.78 -0.27
CA GLU A 113 -25.38 1.50 1.00
C GLU A 113 -24.61 0.66 2.05
N THR A 114 -24.91 -0.64 2.13
CA THR A 114 -24.19 -1.58 3.00
C THR A 114 -22.71 -1.67 2.61
N LEU A 115 -22.42 -1.78 1.31
CA LEU A 115 -21.05 -1.86 0.82
C LEU A 115 -20.25 -0.59 1.12
N ASP A 116 -20.86 0.59 0.98
CA ASP A 116 -20.22 1.87 1.27
C ASP A 116 -19.94 2.01 2.78
N ALA A 117 -20.86 1.55 3.64
CA ALA A 117 -20.64 1.51 5.09
C ALA A 117 -19.46 0.58 5.46
N ILE A 118 -19.36 -0.59 4.82
CA ILE A 118 -18.23 -1.52 5.02
C ILE A 118 -16.91 -0.91 4.55
N GLN A 119 -16.91 -0.17 3.43
CA GLN A 119 -15.71 0.54 2.96
C GLN A 119 -15.26 1.62 3.94
N TYR A 120 -16.21 2.37 4.48
CA TYR A 120 -15.91 3.35 5.51
C TYR A 120 -15.35 2.69 6.77
N LEU A 121 -15.95 1.58 7.22
CA LEU A 121 -15.45 0.80 8.36
C LEU A 121 -14.02 0.33 8.14
N ARG A 122 -13.71 -0.25 6.97
CA ARG A 122 -12.34 -0.68 6.65
C ARG A 122 -11.33 0.46 6.80
N TYR A 123 -11.66 1.64 6.27
CA TYR A 123 -10.80 2.81 6.37
C TYR A 123 -10.62 3.27 7.83
N ALA A 124 -11.70 3.25 8.62
CA ALA A 124 -11.65 3.60 10.03
C ALA A 124 -10.80 2.61 10.85
N GLU A 125 -10.93 1.31 10.58
CA GLU A 125 -10.13 0.25 11.23
C GLU A 125 -8.65 0.37 10.86
N GLU A 126 -8.32 0.58 9.59
CA GLU A 126 -6.93 0.76 9.14
C GLU A 126 -6.25 1.96 9.85
N ASN A 127 -6.97 3.08 9.97
CA ASN A 127 -6.50 4.25 10.71
C ASN A 127 -6.38 3.97 12.22
N THR A 128 -7.30 3.20 12.79
CA THR A 128 -7.26 2.81 14.21
C THR A 128 -6.05 1.93 14.49
N VAL A 129 -5.79 0.93 13.64
CA VAL A 129 -4.60 0.06 13.73
C VAL A 129 -3.33 0.89 13.71
N ARG A 130 -3.22 1.86 12.79
CA ARG A 130 -2.08 2.76 12.72
C ARG A 130 -1.88 3.53 14.02
N ARG A 131 -2.95 4.11 14.56
CA ARG A 131 -2.89 4.89 15.79
C ARG A 131 -2.50 4.03 16.99
N GLU A 132 -3.20 2.92 17.22
CA GLU A 132 -2.96 2.04 18.38
C GLU A 132 -1.55 1.44 18.38
N SER A 133 -1.07 1.01 17.21
CA SER A 133 0.28 0.47 17.08
C SER A 133 1.36 1.52 17.33
N SER A 134 1.17 2.76 16.87
CA SER A 134 2.08 3.89 17.16
C SER A 134 2.13 4.21 18.66
N GLU A 135 0.98 4.24 19.34
CA GLU A 135 0.87 4.49 20.78
C GLU A 135 1.58 3.38 21.57
N LEU A 136 1.31 2.10 21.24
CA LEU A 136 1.96 0.95 21.87
C LEU A 136 3.49 0.92 21.65
N ALA A 137 3.95 1.26 20.43
CA ALA A 137 5.38 1.32 20.14
C ALA A 137 6.10 2.36 21.01
N SER A 138 5.48 3.52 21.22
CA SER A 138 6.02 4.56 22.09
C SER A 138 6.10 4.09 23.56
N LEU A 139 5.06 3.42 24.06
CA LEU A 139 5.00 2.88 25.42
C LEU A 139 6.07 1.79 25.64
N ARG A 140 6.25 0.88 24.68
CA ARG A 140 7.30 -0.16 24.75
C ARG A 140 8.69 0.44 24.79
N ARG A 141 8.95 1.48 23.98
CA ARG A 141 10.24 2.18 24.00
C ARG A 141 10.50 2.78 25.38
N ARG A 142 9.49 3.45 25.95
CA ARG A 142 9.59 4.05 27.28
C ARG A 142 9.78 3.02 28.39
N ALA A 143 9.07 1.90 28.33
CA ALA A 143 9.23 0.80 29.28
C ALA A 143 10.63 0.18 29.24
N ARG A 144 11.18 -0.03 28.03
CA ARG A 144 12.57 -0.52 27.85
C ARG A 144 13.59 0.46 28.42
N GLU A 145 13.45 1.76 28.14
CA GLU A 145 14.35 2.78 28.70
C GLU A 145 14.37 2.77 30.24
N LEU A 146 13.20 2.63 30.86
CA LEU A 146 13.08 2.55 32.32
C LEU A 146 13.72 1.28 32.87
N LEU A 147 13.45 0.13 32.24
CA LEU A 147 14.03 -1.14 32.62
C LEU A 147 15.57 -1.11 32.52
N ASP A 148 16.12 -0.61 31.41
CA ASP A 148 17.57 -0.52 31.19
C ASP A 148 18.25 0.43 32.18
N ARG A 149 17.60 1.53 32.56
CA ARG A 149 18.10 2.43 33.61
C ARG A 149 18.20 1.70 34.95
N ASN A 150 17.12 1.07 35.38
CA ASN A 150 17.07 0.40 36.68
C ASN A 150 18.06 -0.78 36.76
N ILE A 151 18.23 -1.54 35.68
CA ILE A 151 19.22 -2.62 35.62
C ILE A 151 20.65 -2.07 35.75
N ARG A 152 20.97 -0.96 35.06
CA ARG A 152 22.29 -0.33 35.16
C ARG A 152 22.58 0.20 36.55
N GLU A 153 21.60 0.84 37.19
CA GLU A 153 21.72 1.33 38.57
C GLU A 153 21.92 0.17 39.55
N ALA A 154 21.21 -0.95 39.37
CA ALA A 154 21.39 -2.14 40.20
C ALA A 154 22.73 -2.86 39.96
N ALA A 155 23.31 -2.73 38.77
CA ALA A 155 24.59 -3.36 38.41
C ALA A 155 25.83 -2.59 38.91
N TRP A 156 25.67 -1.38 39.44
CA TRP A 156 26.76 -0.58 40.01
C TRP A 156 26.63 -0.51 41.55
N PRO A 157 27.23 -1.45 42.32
CA PRO A 157 27.31 -1.30 43.77
C PRO A 157 28.25 -0.12 44.14
N PRO A 158 28.04 0.52 45.30
CA PRO A 158 28.82 1.68 45.75
C PRO A 158 30.32 1.36 45.94
#